data_AF-A0A4Z2D0Q9-F1
#
_entry.id   AF-A0A4Z2D0Q9-F1
#
_cell.length_a   1.000
_cell.length_b   1.000
_cell.length_c   1.000
_cell.angle_alpha   90.00
_cell.angle_beta   90.00
_cell.angle_gamma   90.00
#
_symmetry.space_group_name_H-M   'P 1'
#
loop_
_entity.id
_entity.type
_entity.pdbx_description
1 polymer ?
#
loop_
_entity_poly.entity_id
_entity_poly.type
_entity_poly.pdbx_seq_one_letter_code
_entity_poly.pdbx_strand_id
1 'polypeptide(L)'
;MNMTISHFYKIYRKVTEMLEKENEEIQCLLMLVDSAQNRKQDMKCIEQLKQILQEQDNVQLQIDELKTYGKRLDNETRKLEKLIQEKQQIRAEQAKKETETSELKLQVEKKLLVMENNLHEKNMKFCDTLAYNNKIRHEIECARNERNIYYSIHQKLKDKLTHLNKLKIKLIQQSSLTYDQRTDAKNKSNALKEKNDKDNAAFETEIKDLHRIIDHNDQLRKFMVIKSDERLEWKQKAENRRQKYGSTGEIAQQQRSQKIQEYESTMNRLQLITGKSDVEQMTRYYKRNEDDNFTMFKYVTELNNQIECLNDDIINIQKTMNAYNEEQKEIEKQRIHKMNKLQAQIKSDKDEANLYENRAIHIHKLLNQIKTEIKQLTIKLGCDLSRITEMLGGDGDQITERNLMLYLSALEQRVDELLSVKCYSQTKSHSDEMNQENLKIVMAPSFIETLRTNRDTSLTLPSLLDEDDTNDEDAPVSIRPLSQAEIISRVTRQLQKLETKNHLSVNTNKAYSRVPSPNRRLKVRA
;
A
#
# COMPACT_ATOMS: atom_id res chain seq x y z
N MET A 1 -54.52 62.53 -178.06
CA MET A 1 -54.90 61.85 -176.79
C MET A 1 -54.71 60.32 -176.88
N ASN A 2 -53.60 59.83 -177.46
CA ASN A 2 -53.31 58.39 -177.60
C ASN A 2 -51.84 58.02 -177.24
N MET A 3 -51.08 58.95 -176.65
CA MET A 3 -49.64 58.78 -176.40
C MET A 3 -49.31 58.50 -174.91
N THR A 4 -50.30 58.53 -174.02
CA THR A 4 -50.13 58.37 -172.56
C THR A 4 -50.40 56.96 -172.02
N ILE A 5 -51.20 56.13 -172.73
CA ILE A 5 -51.58 54.78 -172.26
C ILE A 5 -50.46 53.74 -172.49
N SER A 6 -49.67 53.89 -173.57
CA SER A 6 -48.60 52.94 -173.90
C SER A 6 -47.39 53.00 -172.93
N HIS A 7 -47.11 54.17 -172.36
CA HIS A 7 -45.99 54.33 -171.41
C HIS A 7 -46.28 53.69 -170.05
N PHE A 8 -47.52 53.81 -169.56
CA PHE A 8 -47.96 53.19 -168.30
C PHE A 8 -47.91 51.66 -168.35
N TYR A 9 -48.30 51.05 -169.47
CA TYR A 9 -48.26 49.59 -169.63
C TYR A 9 -46.83 49.03 -169.60
N LYS A 10 -45.86 49.80 -170.09
CA LYS A 10 -44.43 49.41 -170.10
C LYS A 10 -43.79 49.52 -168.71
N ILE A 11 -44.24 50.45 -167.88
CA ILE A 11 -43.82 50.60 -166.47
C ILE A 11 -44.42 49.47 -165.64
N TYR A 12 -45.72 49.18 -165.78
CA TYR A 12 -46.37 48.07 -165.07
C TYR A 12 -45.70 46.72 -165.36
N ARG A 13 -45.32 46.45 -166.61
CA ARG A 13 -44.62 45.21 -166.99
C ARG A 13 -43.23 45.08 -166.35
N LYS A 14 -42.49 46.18 -166.24
CA LYS A 14 -41.18 46.17 -165.55
C LYS A 14 -41.30 45.95 -164.04
N VAL A 15 -42.34 46.48 -163.41
CA VAL A 15 -42.58 46.29 -161.97
C VAL A 15 -42.97 44.84 -161.68
N THR A 16 -43.81 44.22 -162.51
CA THR A 16 -44.14 42.80 -162.38
C THR A 16 -42.91 41.90 -162.57
N GLU A 17 -42.02 42.21 -163.52
CA GLU A 17 -40.77 41.44 -163.70
C GLU A 17 -39.79 41.58 -162.51
N MET A 18 -39.76 42.75 -161.83
CA MET A 18 -38.96 42.90 -160.60
C MET A 18 -39.56 42.12 -159.43
N LEU A 19 -40.88 42.16 -159.27
CA LEU A 19 -41.57 41.40 -158.23
C LEU A 19 -41.46 39.89 -158.45
N GLU A 20 -41.47 39.41 -159.69
CA GLU A 20 -41.23 38.00 -160.00
C GLU A 20 -39.80 37.58 -159.62
N LYS A 21 -38.79 38.42 -159.88
CA LYS A 21 -37.41 38.16 -159.46
C LYS A 21 -37.24 38.18 -157.93
N GLU A 22 -37.87 39.13 -157.24
CA GLU A 22 -37.86 39.14 -155.76
C GLU A 22 -38.55 37.90 -155.20
N ASN A 23 -39.63 37.43 -155.82
CA ASN A 23 -40.32 36.21 -155.39
C ASN A 23 -39.47 34.96 -155.64
N GLU A 24 -38.73 34.90 -156.75
CA GLU A 24 -37.73 33.85 -157.01
C GLU A 24 -36.56 33.89 -156.01
N GLU A 25 -36.06 35.08 -155.66
CA GLU A 25 -35.01 35.24 -154.64
C GLU A 25 -35.50 34.79 -153.25
N ILE A 26 -36.71 35.18 -152.85
CA ILE A 26 -37.31 34.76 -151.58
C ILE A 26 -37.52 33.23 -151.56
N GLN A 27 -37.99 32.63 -152.65
CA GLN A 27 -38.12 31.17 -152.75
C GLN A 27 -36.76 30.46 -152.66
N CYS A 28 -35.71 31.02 -153.27
CA CYS A 28 -34.36 30.48 -153.18
C CYS A 28 -33.78 30.57 -151.75
N LEU A 29 -34.00 31.70 -151.06
CA LEU A 29 -33.63 31.86 -149.66
C LEU A 29 -34.40 30.90 -148.74
N LEU A 30 -35.69 30.69 -149.00
CA LEU A 30 -36.52 29.76 -148.24
C LEU A 30 -36.05 28.32 -148.43
N MET A 31 -35.66 27.94 -149.65
CA MET A 31 -35.02 26.64 -149.91
C MET A 31 -33.65 26.48 -149.22
N LEU A 32 -32.86 27.54 -149.10
CA LEU A 32 -31.58 27.52 -148.38
C LEU A 32 -31.79 27.37 -146.87
N VAL A 33 -32.79 28.04 -146.29
CA VAL A 33 -33.18 27.88 -144.88
C VAL A 33 -33.74 26.47 -144.63
N ASP A 34 -34.59 25.97 -145.53
CA ASP A 34 -35.13 24.61 -145.48
C ASP A 34 -34.17 23.52 -145.98
N SER A 35 -32.93 23.90 -146.31
CA SER A 35 -31.90 22.95 -146.72
C SER A 35 -31.72 21.88 -145.66
N ALA A 36 -31.67 20.62 -146.11
CA ALA A 36 -31.52 19.45 -145.25
C ALA A 36 -30.28 19.56 -144.32
N GLN A 37 -29.25 20.31 -144.74
CA GLN A 37 -28.06 20.55 -143.94
C GLN A 37 -28.31 21.46 -142.73
N ASN A 38 -29.11 22.53 -142.89
CA ASN A 38 -29.44 23.45 -141.79
C ASN A 38 -30.36 22.78 -140.77
N ARG A 39 -31.38 22.05 -141.23
CA ARG A 39 -32.24 21.23 -140.34
C ARG A 39 -31.43 20.21 -139.53
N LYS A 40 -30.38 19.62 -140.13
CA LYS A 40 -29.49 18.67 -139.43
C LYS A 40 -28.58 19.37 -138.42
N GLN A 41 -28.14 20.60 -138.70
CA GLN A 41 -27.40 21.41 -137.73
C GLN A 41 -28.30 21.84 -136.56
N ASP A 42 -29.54 22.26 -136.84
CA ASP A 42 -30.52 22.62 -135.81
C ASP A 42 -30.86 21.43 -134.91
N MET A 43 -31.07 20.24 -135.48
CA MET A 43 -31.28 19.02 -134.71
C MET A 43 -30.08 18.67 -133.83
N LYS A 44 -28.85 18.83 -134.33
CA LYS A 44 -27.64 18.65 -133.53
C LYS A 44 -27.53 19.67 -132.40
N CYS A 45 -27.84 20.94 -132.66
CA CYS A 45 -27.87 21.99 -131.63
C CYS A 45 -28.92 21.69 -130.56
N ILE A 46 -30.10 21.17 -130.94
CA ILE A 46 -31.15 20.76 -130.00
C ILE A 46 -30.71 19.55 -129.16
N GLU A 47 -30.06 18.56 -129.76
CA GLU A 47 -29.51 17.41 -129.03
C GLU A 47 -28.41 17.83 -128.04
N GLN A 48 -27.51 18.73 -128.46
CA GLN A 48 -26.48 19.30 -127.57
C GLN A 48 -27.10 20.10 -126.41
N LEU A 49 -28.13 20.90 -126.68
CA LEU A 49 -28.88 21.63 -125.64
C LEU A 49 -29.56 20.68 -124.66
N LYS A 50 -30.17 19.59 -125.14
CA LYS A 50 -30.76 18.57 -124.27
C LYS A 50 -29.72 17.90 -123.39
N GLN A 51 -28.55 17.58 -123.95
CA GLN A 51 -27.45 16.97 -123.20
C GLN A 51 -26.92 17.91 -122.11
N ILE A 52 -26.72 19.19 -122.43
CA ILE A 52 -26.30 20.22 -121.46
C ILE A 52 -27.35 20.44 -120.37
N LEU A 53 -28.65 20.44 -120.72
CA LEU A 53 -29.73 20.55 -119.73
C LEU A 53 -29.76 19.35 -118.78
N GLN A 54 -29.58 18.13 -119.31
CA GLN A 54 -29.47 16.93 -118.48
C GLN A 54 -28.24 16.96 -117.56
N GLU A 55 -27.10 17.44 -118.07
CA GLU A 55 -25.90 17.64 -117.26
C GLU A 55 -26.10 18.71 -116.18
N GLN A 56 -26.80 19.81 -116.49
CA GLN A 56 -27.16 20.86 -115.54
C GLN A 56 -28.09 20.33 -114.44
N ASP A 57 -29.12 19.57 -114.80
CA ASP A 57 -30.05 18.96 -113.84
C ASP A 57 -29.32 17.96 -112.93
N ASN A 58 -28.41 17.15 -113.47
CA ASN A 58 -27.60 16.21 -112.70
C ASN A 58 -26.66 16.92 -111.72
N VAL A 59 -25.98 18.00 -112.15
CA VAL A 59 -25.13 18.81 -111.27
C VAL A 59 -25.97 19.50 -110.19
N GLN A 60 -27.17 19.99 -110.54
CA GLN A 60 -28.07 20.61 -109.58
C GLN A 60 -28.52 19.61 -108.49
N LEU A 61 -28.84 18.38 -108.87
CA LEU A 61 -29.14 17.29 -107.92
C LEU A 61 -27.95 17.02 -106.98
N GLN A 62 -26.74 16.92 -107.51
CA GLN A 62 -25.53 16.71 -106.69
C GLN A 62 -25.27 17.88 -105.73
N ILE A 63 -25.49 19.13 -106.18
CA ILE A 63 -25.38 20.32 -105.33
C ILE A 63 -26.40 20.26 -104.19
N ASP A 64 -27.63 19.87 -104.48
CA ASP A 64 -28.68 19.81 -103.48
C ASP A 64 -28.47 18.65 -102.48
N GLU A 65 -27.97 17.50 -102.94
CA GLU A 65 -27.50 16.42 -102.07
C GLU A 65 -26.37 16.90 -101.14
N LEU A 66 -25.33 17.55 -101.67
CA LEU A 66 -24.23 18.10 -100.86
C LEU A 66 -24.70 19.18 -99.88
N LYS A 67 -25.67 20.03 -100.25
CA LYS A 67 -26.29 21.00 -99.33
C LYS A 67 -27.05 20.30 -98.20
N THR A 68 -27.80 19.24 -98.49
CA THR A 68 -28.49 18.48 -97.43
C THR A 68 -27.50 17.78 -96.50
N TYR A 69 -26.40 17.25 -97.03
CA TYR A 69 -25.32 16.67 -96.24
C TYR A 69 -24.60 17.72 -95.39
N GLY A 70 -24.29 18.90 -95.94
CA GLY A 70 -23.72 20.03 -95.20
C GLY A 70 -24.62 20.48 -94.04
N LYS A 71 -25.93 20.63 -94.28
CA LYS A 71 -26.92 20.92 -93.21
C LYS A 71 -26.93 19.85 -92.12
N ARG A 72 -26.76 18.57 -92.48
CA ARG A 72 -26.69 17.48 -91.51
C ARG A 72 -25.43 17.59 -90.64
N LEU A 73 -24.28 17.82 -91.25
CA LEU A 73 -23.01 18.02 -90.54
C LEU A 73 -23.06 19.26 -89.65
N ASP A 74 -23.59 20.39 -90.12
CA ASP A 74 -23.76 21.60 -89.30
C ASP A 74 -24.62 21.34 -88.06
N ASN A 75 -25.68 20.54 -88.21
CA ASN A 75 -26.53 20.14 -87.09
C ASN A 75 -25.79 19.21 -86.11
N GLU A 76 -24.92 18.32 -86.59
CA GLU A 76 -24.08 17.48 -85.72
C GLU A 76 -23.02 18.30 -84.99
N THR A 77 -22.33 19.21 -85.70
CA THR A 77 -21.35 20.13 -85.12
C THR A 77 -21.99 20.97 -84.02
N ARG A 78 -23.18 21.53 -84.26
CA ARG A 78 -23.91 22.28 -83.22
C ARG A 78 -24.28 21.44 -82.00
N LYS A 79 -24.61 20.15 -82.18
CA LYS A 79 -24.89 19.24 -81.05
C LYS A 79 -23.62 18.99 -80.24
N LEU A 80 -22.50 18.73 -80.92
CA LEU A 80 -21.21 18.51 -80.27
C LEU A 80 -20.71 19.77 -79.56
N GLU A 81 -20.86 20.95 -80.15
CA GLU A 81 -20.52 22.24 -79.52
C GLU A 81 -21.32 22.47 -78.24
N LYS A 82 -22.63 22.17 -78.24
CA LYS A 82 -23.46 22.23 -77.03
C LYS A 82 -22.96 21.28 -75.94
N LEU A 83 -22.66 20.03 -76.30
CA LEU A 83 -22.11 19.05 -75.35
C LEU A 83 -20.75 19.47 -74.79
N ILE A 84 -19.88 20.09 -75.61
CA ILE A 84 -18.60 20.62 -75.17
C ILE A 84 -18.80 21.79 -74.19
N GLN A 85 -19.71 22.71 -74.48
CA GLN A 85 -20.04 23.82 -73.57
C GLN A 85 -20.58 23.33 -72.23
N GLU A 86 -21.49 22.36 -72.23
CA GLU A 86 -22.01 21.74 -71.00
C GLU A 86 -20.88 21.07 -70.19
N LYS A 87 -20.00 20.32 -70.85
CA LYS A 87 -18.84 19.68 -70.17
C LYS A 87 -17.84 20.71 -69.63
N GLN A 88 -17.63 21.82 -70.34
CA GLN A 88 -16.77 22.92 -69.88
C GLN A 88 -17.37 23.64 -68.67
N GLN A 89 -18.68 23.88 -68.66
CA GLN A 89 -19.37 24.45 -67.50
C GLN A 89 -19.28 23.54 -66.28
N ILE A 90 -19.53 22.23 -66.43
CA ILE A 90 -19.41 21.26 -65.33
C ILE A 90 -17.97 21.23 -64.79
N ARG A 91 -16.96 21.24 -65.65
CA ARG A 91 -15.55 21.33 -65.21
C ARG A 91 -15.25 22.63 -64.48
N ALA A 92 -15.76 23.76 -64.95
CA ALA A 92 -15.55 25.05 -64.29
C ALA A 92 -16.17 25.08 -62.89
N GLU A 93 -17.36 24.51 -62.71
CA GLU A 93 -17.98 24.35 -61.40
C GLU A 93 -17.24 23.36 -60.49
N GLN A 94 -16.76 22.24 -61.04
CA GLN A 94 -15.93 21.28 -60.29
C GLN A 94 -14.63 21.92 -59.82
N ALA A 95 -13.92 22.63 -60.70
CA ALA A 95 -12.68 23.32 -60.35
C ALA A 95 -12.89 24.36 -59.24
N LYS A 96 -13.99 25.14 -59.29
CA LYS A 96 -14.33 26.07 -58.20
C LYS A 96 -14.57 25.34 -56.87
N LYS A 97 -15.35 24.27 -56.88
CA LYS A 97 -15.59 23.45 -55.67
C LYS A 97 -14.30 22.81 -55.14
N GLU A 98 -13.41 22.37 -56.01
CA GLU A 98 -12.10 21.82 -55.63
C GLU A 98 -11.23 22.90 -54.95
N THR A 99 -11.22 24.13 -55.48
CA THR A 99 -10.50 25.23 -54.82
C THR A 99 -11.08 25.58 -53.46
N GLU A 100 -12.41 25.71 -53.34
CA GLU A 100 -13.08 26.00 -52.07
C GLU A 100 -12.86 24.88 -51.03
N THR A 101 -12.93 23.61 -51.46
CA THR A 101 -12.66 22.48 -50.57
C THR A 101 -11.20 22.41 -50.15
N SER A 102 -10.25 22.76 -51.03
CA SER A 102 -8.83 22.84 -50.68
C SER A 102 -8.56 23.97 -49.67
N GLU A 103 -9.19 25.13 -49.83
CA GLU A 103 -9.09 26.23 -48.87
C GLU A 103 -9.68 25.86 -47.51
N LEU A 104 -10.85 25.21 -47.49
CA LEU A 104 -11.45 24.71 -46.25
C LEU A 104 -10.56 23.66 -45.56
N LYS A 105 -9.97 22.73 -46.31
CA LYS A 105 -8.99 21.77 -45.77
C LYS A 105 -7.81 22.47 -45.12
N LEU A 106 -7.22 23.45 -45.79
CA LEU A 106 -6.10 24.22 -45.24
C LEU A 106 -6.49 25.00 -43.98
N GLN A 107 -7.70 25.55 -43.92
CA GLN A 107 -8.21 26.22 -42.72
C GLN A 107 -8.41 25.24 -41.56
N VAL A 108 -8.93 24.04 -41.84
CA VAL A 108 -9.09 22.98 -40.83
C VAL A 108 -7.73 22.51 -40.31
N GLU A 109 -6.75 22.27 -41.18
CA GLU A 109 -5.39 21.90 -40.78
C GLU A 109 -4.72 22.97 -39.92
N LYS A 110 -4.86 24.25 -40.27
CA LYS A 110 -4.37 25.36 -39.43
C LYS A 110 -5.03 25.38 -38.06
N LYS A 111 -6.35 25.17 -37.98
CA LYS A 111 -7.07 25.09 -36.70
C LYS A 111 -6.62 23.88 -35.89
N LEU A 112 -6.43 22.75 -36.53
CA LEU A 112 -5.96 21.51 -35.90
C LEU A 112 -4.58 21.72 -35.29
N LEU A 113 -3.64 22.31 -36.03
CA LEU A 113 -2.30 22.63 -35.52
C LEU A 113 -2.33 23.58 -34.31
N VAL A 114 -3.19 24.61 -34.34
CA VAL A 114 -3.35 25.53 -33.19
C VAL A 114 -3.92 24.79 -31.98
N MET A 115 -4.90 23.91 -32.18
CA MET A 115 -5.47 23.10 -31.10
C MET A 115 -4.45 22.11 -30.54
N GLU A 116 -3.65 21.46 -31.38
CA GLU A 116 -2.56 20.57 -30.97
C GLU A 116 -1.49 21.32 -30.19
N ASN A 117 -1.06 22.50 -30.66
CA ASN A 117 -0.10 23.32 -29.94
C ASN A 117 -0.63 23.76 -28.58
N ASN A 118 -1.89 24.18 -28.50
CA ASN A 118 -2.53 24.53 -27.22
C ASN A 118 -2.62 23.31 -26.30
N LEU A 119 -3.01 22.14 -26.83
CA LEU A 119 -3.05 20.90 -26.07
C LEU A 119 -1.66 20.54 -25.52
N HIS A 120 -0.62 20.63 -26.36
CA HIS A 120 0.76 20.40 -25.95
C HIS A 120 1.20 21.38 -24.85
N GLU A 121 0.89 22.68 -25.00
CA GLU A 121 1.20 23.70 -23.98
C GLU A 121 0.49 23.39 -22.65
N LYS A 122 -0.79 23.02 -22.68
CA LYS A 122 -1.53 22.62 -21.48
C LYS A 122 -0.97 21.35 -20.87
N ASN A 123 -0.57 20.37 -21.69
CA ASN A 123 0.01 19.12 -21.21
C ASN A 123 1.39 19.33 -20.58
N MET A 124 2.23 20.19 -21.16
CA MET A 124 3.51 20.61 -20.55
C MET A 124 3.29 21.27 -19.19
N LYS A 125 2.38 22.26 -19.11
CA LYS A 125 2.03 22.90 -17.83
C LYS A 125 1.50 21.89 -16.81
N PHE A 126 0.70 20.93 -17.25
CA PHE A 126 0.20 19.86 -16.39
C PHE A 126 1.36 18.98 -15.87
N CYS A 127 2.26 18.54 -16.73
CA CYS A 127 3.46 17.79 -16.34
C CYS A 127 4.34 18.58 -15.36
N ASP A 128 4.55 19.88 -15.58
CA ASP A 128 5.29 20.75 -14.66
C ASP A 128 4.63 20.82 -13.28
N THR A 129 3.30 20.98 -13.24
CA THR A 129 2.56 20.97 -11.97
C THR A 129 2.62 19.62 -11.27
N LEU A 130 2.62 18.51 -12.01
CA LEU A 130 2.80 17.17 -11.43
C LEU A 130 4.21 16.99 -10.85
N ALA A 131 5.24 17.42 -11.56
CA ALA A 131 6.62 17.38 -11.09
C ALA A 131 6.79 18.23 -9.81
N TYR A 132 6.23 19.44 -9.79
CA TYR A 132 6.22 20.29 -8.61
C TYR A 132 5.45 19.68 -7.43
N ASN A 133 4.28 19.08 -7.68
CA ASN A 133 3.52 18.36 -6.66
C ASN A 133 4.30 17.17 -6.09
N ASN A 134 5.02 16.41 -6.92
CA ASN A 134 5.89 15.33 -6.46
C ASN A 134 7.03 15.85 -5.59
N LYS A 135 7.61 17.00 -5.94
CA LYS A 135 8.64 17.65 -5.11
C LYS A 135 8.08 18.04 -3.73
N ILE A 136 6.91 18.68 -3.67
CA ILE A 136 6.26 19.02 -2.40
C ILE A 136 5.94 17.76 -1.59
N ARG A 137 5.44 16.69 -2.21
CA ARG A 137 5.17 15.42 -1.52
C ARG A 137 6.44 14.86 -0.88
N HIS A 138 7.55 14.89 -1.61
CA HIS A 138 8.84 14.47 -1.07
C HIS A 138 9.30 15.35 0.09
N GLU A 139 9.17 16.67 -0.01
CA GLU A 139 9.48 17.60 1.10
C GLU A 139 8.61 17.34 2.34
N ILE A 140 7.32 17.04 2.15
CA ILE A 140 6.40 16.65 3.25
C ILE A 140 6.85 15.32 3.89
N GLU A 141 7.26 14.34 3.10
CA GLU A 141 7.77 13.06 3.60
C GLU A 141 9.06 13.24 4.39
N CYS A 142 10.01 14.04 3.90
CA CYS A 142 11.23 14.39 4.61
C CYS A 142 10.92 15.07 5.95
N ALA A 143 10.04 16.08 5.97
CA ALA A 143 9.63 16.76 7.20
C ALA A 143 8.92 15.83 8.20
N ARG A 144 8.12 14.87 7.70
CA ARG A 144 7.49 13.84 8.55
C ARG A 144 8.52 12.88 9.15
N ASN A 145 9.52 12.48 8.36
CA ASN A 145 10.60 11.61 8.84
C ASN A 145 11.46 12.32 9.89
N GLU A 146 11.84 13.58 9.65
CA GLU A 146 12.54 14.41 10.64
C GLU A 146 11.73 14.53 11.92
N ARG A 147 10.44 14.87 11.82
CA ARG A 147 9.52 14.92 12.95
C ARG A 147 9.53 13.60 13.74
N ASN A 148 9.43 12.45 13.07
CA ASN A 148 9.45 11.14 13.72
C ASN A 148 10.77 10.88 14.48
N ILE A 149 11.91 11.27 13.89
CA ILE A 149 13.22 11.20 14.53
C ILE A 149 13.24 12.09 15.78
N TYR A 150 12.77 13.33 15.68
CA TYR A 150 12.65 14.25 16.81
C TYR A 150 11.79 13.68 17.94
N TYR A 151 10.62 13.10 17.62
CA TYR A 151 9.75 12.46 18.62
C TYR A 151 10.44 11.29 19.31
N SER A 152 11.18 10.46 18.57
CA SER A 152 11.94 9.34 19.13
C SER A 152 13.03 9.82 20.11
N ILE A 153 13.79 10.85 19.73
CA ILE A 153 14.81 11.45 20.60
C ILE A 153 14.16 12.08 21.83
N HIS A 154 13.09 12.84 21.64
CA HIS A 154 12.37 13.48 22.74
C HIS A 154 11.81 12.45 23.73
N GLN A 155 11.25 11.34 23.24
CA GLN A 155 10.76 10.27 24.11
C GLN A 155 11.90 9.64 24.92
N LYS A 156 13.05 9.34 24.29
CA LYS A 156 14.23 8.84 25.00
C LYS A 156 14.73 9.82 26.07
N LEU A 157 14.73 11.12 25.79
CA LEU A 157 15.11 12.15 26.76
C LEU A 157 14.11 12.24 27.92
N LYS A 158 12.81 12.15 27.63
CA LYS A 158 11.75 12.10 28.64
C LYS A 158 11.91 10.88 29.54
N ASP A 159 12.16 9.72 28.97
CA ASP A 159 12.36 8.48 29.74
C ASP A 159 13.60 8.60 30.65
N LYS A 160 14.72 9.12 30.12
CA LYS A 160 15.92 9.42 30.92
C LYS A 160 15.63 10.39 32.07
N LEU A 161 14.86 11.45 31.81
CA LEU A 161 14.47 12.42 32.84
C LEU A 161 13.61 11.77 33.93
N THR A 162 12.63 10.95 33.56
CA THR A 162 11.80 10.23 34.55
C THR A 162 12.63 9.25 35.36
N HIS A 163 13.60 8.56 34.74
CA HIS A 163 14.52 7.67 35.44
C HIS A 163 15.40 8.42 36.43
N LEU A 164 15.98 9.55 36.02
CA LEU A 164 16.81 10.40 36.89
C LEU A 164 15.99 10.94 38.07
N ASN A 165 14.75 11.38 37.82
CA ASN A 165 13.85 11.81 38.90
C ASN A 165 13.54 10.67 39.88
N LYS A 166 13.34 9.42 39.41
CA LYS A 166 13.17 8.25 40.28
C LYS A 166 14.43 8.00 41.13
N LEU A 167 15.62 8.09 40.53
CA LEU A 167 16.89 7.95 41.27
C LEU A 167 17.06 9.07 42.30
N LYS A 168 16.75 10.31 41.95
CA LYS A 168 16.76 11.45 42.87
C LYS A 168 15.84 11.22 44.07
N ILE A 169 14.61 10.74 43.83
CA ILE A 169 13.66 10.42 44.91
C ILE A 169 14.22 9.32 45.82
N LYS A 170 14.75 8.24 45.24
CA LYS A 170 15.39 7.15 46.02
C LYS A 170 16.55 7.67 46.88
N LEU A 171 17.40 8.54 46.33
CA LEU A 171 18.50 9.15 47.06
C LEU A 171 18.00 10.02 48.22
N ILE A 172 16.94 10.80 48.02
CA ILE A 172 16.32 11.62 49.08
C ILE A 172 15.73 10.72 50.17
N GLN A 173 15.04 9.64 49.80
CA GLN A 173 14.50 8.66 50.75
C GLN A 173 15.60 7.99 51.57
N GLN A 174 16.68 7.56 50.92
CA GLN A 174 17.83 6.97 51.59
C GLN A 174 18.49 7.99 52.53
N SER A 175 18.71 9.23 52.08
CA SER A 175 19.21 10.30 52.95
C SER A 175 18.32 10.51 54.16
N SER A 176 17.00 10.62 53.97
CA SER A 176 16.03 10.77 55.08
C SER A 176 16.15 9.62 56.08
N LEU A 177 16.20 8.38 55.61
CA LEU A 177 16.38 7.20 56.47
C LEU A 177 17.68 7.28 57.28
N THR A 178 18.79 7.68 56.66
CA THR A 178 20.07 7.83 57.39
C THR A 178 20.03 8.97 58.41
N TYR A 179 19.28 10.05 58.14
CA TYR A 179 19.08 11.14 59.10
C TYR A 179 18.26 10.69 60.30
N ASP A 180 17.21 9.90 60.08
CA ASP A 180 16.37 9.34 61.14
C ASP A 180 17.20 8.39 62.01
N GLN A 181 17.93 7.45 61.40
CA GLN A 181 18.84 6.54 62.11
C GLN A 181 19.90 7.29 62.95
N ARG A 182 20.51 8.34 62.38
CA ARG A 182 21.47 9.18 63.10
C ARG A 182 20.81 9.87 64.30
N THR A 183 19.58 10.35 64.13
CA THR A 183 18.82 11.02 65.18
C THR A 183 18.47 10.06 66.31
N ASP A 184 18.04 8.85 65.99
CA ASP A 184 17.77 7.79 66.97
C ASP A 184 19.03 7.38 67.74
N ALA A 185 20.16 7.20 67.04
CA ALA A 185 21.45 6.91 67.68
C ALA A 185 21.89 8.04 68.61
N LYS A 186 21.71 9.31 68.19
CA LYS A 186 22.01 10.48 69.01
C LYS A 186 21.11 10.54 70.25
N ASN A 187 19.81 10.29 70.10
CA ASN A 187 18.86 10.27 71.20
C ASN A 187 19.20 9.16 72.21
N LYS A 188 19.56 7.96 71.73
CA LYS A 188 20.02 6.85 72.59
C LYS A 188 21.31 7.19 73.33
N SER A 189 22.27 7.81 72.65
CA SER A 189 23.52 8.28 73.26
C SER A 189 23.26 9.31 74.37
N ASN A 190 22.40 10.30 74.10
CA ASN A 190 22.01 11.30 75.09
C ASN A 190 21.30 10.67 76.30
N ALA A 191 20.39 9.72 76.09
CA ALA A 191 19.69 9.02 77.17
C ALA A 191 20.65 8.20 78.04
N LEU A 192 21.63 7.52 77.44
CA LEU A 192 22.68 6.81 78.18
C LEU A 192 23.57 7.76 78.98
N LYS A 193 23.92 8.91 78.39
CA LYS A 193 24.69 9.94 79.08
C LYS A 193 23.93 10.48 80.30
N GLU A 194 22.65 10.83 80.13
CA GLU A 194 21.81 11.31 81.24
C GLU A 194 21.67 10.26 82.35
N LYS A 195 21.51 8.98 81.98
CA LYS A 195 21.50 7.88 82.96
C LYS A 195 22.84 7.79 83.69
N ASN A 196 23.95 7.82 82.98
CA ASN A 196 25.29 7.77 83.57
C ASN A 196 25.56 8.96 84.50
N ASP A 197 25.10 10.16 84.14
CA ASP A 197 25.22 11.35 84.98
C ASP A 197 24.39 11.20 86.28
N LYS A 198 23.18 10.62 86.20
CA LYS A 198 22.35 10.29 87.37
C LYS A 198 22.99 9.22 88.26
N ASP A 199 23.50 8.15 87.66
CA ASP A 199 24.17 7.06 88.37
C ASP A 199 25.43 7.60 89.07
N ASN A 200 26.24 8.43 88.39
CA ASN A 200 27.39 9.11 88.99
C ASN A 200 27.00 10.01 90.15
N ALA A 201 25.94 10.82 90.01
CA ALA A 201 25.45 11.65 91.10
C ALA A 201 25.00 10.81 92.30
N ALA A 202 24.33 9.67 92.06
CA ALA A 202 23.96 8.73 93.11
C ALA A 202 25.19 8.12 93.80
N PHE A 203 26.19 7.67 93.03
CA PHE A 203 27.46 7.18 93.57
C PHE A 203 28.19 8.23 94.41
N GLU A 204 28.23 9.49 93.97
CA GLU A 204 28.82 10.58 94.75
C GLU A 204 28.09 10.79 96.09
N THR A 205 26.75 10.66 96.11
CA THR A 205 25.99 10.76 97.37
C THR A 205 26.28 9.58 98.30
N GLU A 206 26.32 8.35 97.77
CA GLU A 206 26.65 7.16 98.56
C GLU A 206 28.07 7.23 99.12
N ILE A 207 29.04 7.66 98.31
CA ILE A 207 30.41 7.89 98.75
C ILE A 207 30.44 8.91 99.90
N LYS A 208 29.71 10.03 99.80
CA LYS A 208 29.64 11.03 100.88
C LYS A 208 29.02 10.44 102.16
N ASP A 209 27.99 9.61 102.05
CA ASP A 209 27.37 8.97 103.21
C ASP A 209 28.28 7.92 103.86
N LEU A 210 29.00 7.13 103.05
CA LEU A 210 30.02 6.21 103.55
C LEU A 210 31.16 6.96 104.26
N HIS A 211 31.62 8.07 103.71
CA HIS A 211 32.60 8.93 104.40
C HIS A 211 32.07 9.44 105.74
N ARG A 212 30.80 9.88 105.83
CA ARG A 212 30.18 10.28 107.11
C ARG A 212 30.13 9.13 108.12
N ILE A 213 29.81 7.92 107.67
CA ILE A 213 29.81 6.71 108.53
C ILE A 213 31.22 6.39 109.00
N ILE A 214 32.22 6.47 108.11
CA ILE A 214 33.64 6.27 108.46
C ILE A 214 34.07 7.31 109.48
N ASP A 215 33.81 8.60 109.25
CA ASP A 215 34.15 9.67 110.19
C ASP A 215 33.48 9.49 111.55
N HIS A 216 32.20 9.08 111.56
CA HIS A 216 31.48 8.76 112.80
C HIS A 216 32.10 7.55 113.52
N ASN A 217 32.41 6.47 112.80
CA ASN A 217 33.07 5.29 113.36
C ASN A 217 34.49 5.61 113.84
N ASP A 218 35.22 6.50 113.17
CA ASP A 218 36.54 6.93 113.59
C ASP A 218 36.47 7.82 114.83
N GLN A 219 35.46 8.69 114.94
CA GLN A 219 35.17 9.42 116.18
C GLN A 219 34.79 8.47 117.30
N LEU A 220 33.92 7.48 117.05
CA LEU A 220 33.54 6.46 118.01
C LEU A 220 34.73 5.60 118.42
N ARG A 221 35.59 5.22 117.47
CA ARG A 221 36.82 4.47 117.73
C ARG A 221 37.78 5.31 118.56
N LYS A 222 38.01 6.58 118.23
CA LYS A 222 38.80 7.51 119.05
C LYS A 222 38.22 7.63 120.46
N PHE A 223 36.90 7.79 120.59
CA PHE A 223 36.21 7.81 121.88
C PHE A 223 36.37 6.50 122.65
N MET A 224 36.19 5.35 121.98
CA MET A 224 36.37 4.02 122.55
C MET A 224 37.82 3.74 122.89
N VAL A 225 38.81 4.24 122.15
CA VAL A 225 40.24 4.17 122.49
C VAL A 225 40.51 5.02 123.71
N ILE A 226 40.03 6.26 123.78
CA ILE A 226 40.18 7.10 124.98
C ILE A 226 39.54 6.43 126.21
N LYS A 227 38.31 5.94 126.11
CA LYS A 227 37.63 5.18 127.18
C LYS A 227 38.26 3.82 127.45
N SER A 228 38.82 3.18 126.43
CA SER A 228 39.47 1.87 126.57
C SER A 228 40.86 1.99 127.11
N ASP A 229 41.61 3.07 126.85
CA ASP A 229 42.89 3.39 127.49
C ASP A 229 42.64 3.68 128.97
N GLU A 230 41.59 4.46 129.25
CA GLU A 230 41.08 4.66 130.61
C GLU A 230 40.57 3.35 131.24
N ARG A 231 40.13 2.36 130.46
CA ARG A 231 39.85 0.99 130.95
C ARG A 231 41.04 0.06 130.87
N LEU A 232 42.07 0.30 130.07
CA LEU A 232 43.25 -0.55 129.85
C LEU A 232 44.18 -0.31 131.02
N GLU A 233 44.25 0.90 131.56
CA GLU A 233 44.90 1.11 132.86
C GLU A 233 44.21 0.30 133.98
N TRP A 234 42.89 0.12 133.93
CA TRP A 234 42.13 -0.68 134.89
C TRP A 234 42.14 -2.18 134.59
N LYS A 235 42.15 -2.55 133.31
CA LYS A 235 42.16 -3.92 132.79
C LYS A 235 43.57 -4.48 132.82
N GLN A 236 44.64 -3.73 132.56
CA GLN A 236 46.03 -4.14 132.78
C GLN A 236 46.30 -4.32 134.30
N LYS A 237 45.60 -3.56 135.18
CA LYS A 237 45.48 -3.83 136.63
C LYS A 237 44.60 -5.04 137.03
N ALA A 238 43.73 -5.53 136.14
CA ALA A 238 42.82 -6.65 136.38
C ALA A 238 43.22 -7.95 135.63
N GLU A 239 43.93 -7.86 134.52
CA GLU A 239 44.43 -8.92 133.63
C GLU A 239 45.74 -9.48 134.22
N ASN A 240 46.56 -8.64 134.87
CA ASN A 240 47.60 -9.10 135.79
C ASN A 240 47.04 -9.90 136.99
N ARG A 241 45.72 -9.82 137.25
CA ARG A 241 45.01 -10.63 138.25
C ARG A 241 44.21 -11.80 137.67
N ARG A 242 44.01 -11.87 136.35
CA ARG A 242 43.20 -12.91 135.66
C ARG A 242 43.99 -13.89 134.79
N GLN A 243 45.31 -13.73 134.63
CA GLN A 243 46.19 -14.76 134.02
C GLN A 243 46.60 -15.90 134.98
N LYS A 244 45.89 -16.09 136.08
CA LYS A 244 45.90 -17.33 136.87
C LYS A 244 44.48 -17.90 136.81
N TYR A 245 44.36 -19.11 136.26
CA TYR A 245 43.15 -19.93 136.06
C TYR A 245 42.39 -19.73 134.73
N GLY A 246 42.62 -20.68 133.81
CA GLY A 246 41.84 -20.94 132.58
C GLY A 246 40.48 -21.58 132.92
N SER A 247 39.79 -22.34 132.08
CA SER A 247 39.93 -22.87 130.72
C SER A 247 38.52 -23.38 130.42
N THR A 248 37.85 -22.96 129.34
CA THR A 248 36.64 -23.66 128.87
C THR A 248 36.30 -23.26 127.43
N GLY A 249 36.61 -24.12 126.47
CA GLY A 249 36.31 -23.87 125.05
C GLY A 249 36.23 -25.12 124.18
N GLU A 250 36.04 -26.31 124.75
CA GLU A 250 36.16 -27.57 124.01
C GLU A 250 34.93 -27.94 123.15
N ILE A 251 33.76 -27.34 123.39
CA ILE A 251 32.50 -27.79 122.74
C ILE A 251 32.29 -27.14 121.35
N ALA A 252 32.79 -25.91 121.13
CA ALA A 252 32.77 -25.25 119.83
C ALA A 252 33.82 -25.82 118.85
N GLN A 253 34.87 -26.44 119.38
CA GLN A 253 35.97 -27.00 118.60
C GLN A 253 35.56 -28.33 117.93
N GLN A 254 34.73 -29.14 118.60
CA GLN A 254 34.24 -30.40 118.06
C GLN A 254 33.31 -30.23 116.85
N GLN A 255 32.41 -29.25 116.86
CA GLN A 255 31.53 -28.97 115.71
C GLN A 255 32.30 -28.41 114.49
N ARG A 256 33.38 -27.65 114.74
CA ARG A 256 34.29 -27.19 113.68
C ARG A 256 35.06 -28.36 113.07
N SER A 257 35.52 -29.29 113.91
CA SER A 257 36.27 -30.47 113.48
C SER A 257 35.46 -31.37 112.53
N GLN A 258 34.15 -31.54 112.76
CA GLN A 258 33.31 -32.37 111.91
C GLN A 258 33.09 -31.77 110.51
N LYS A 259 32.82 -30.46 110.42
CA LYS A 259 32.74 -29.77 109.10
C LYS A 259 34.06 -29.78 108.34
N ILE A 260 35.19 -29.71 109.04
CA ILE A 260 36.52 -29.79 108.42
C ILE A 260 36.73 -31.18 107.79
N GLN A 261 36.31 -32.25 108.47
CA GLN A 261 36.43 -33.62 107.93
C GLN A 261 35.57 -33.86 106.68
N GLU A 262 34.35 -33.30 106.61
CA GLU A 262 33.52 -33.40 105.40
C GLU A 262 34.16 -32.66 104.20
N TYR A 263 34.69 -31.46 104.42
CA TYR A 263 35.39 -30.73 103.36
C TYR A 263 36.68 -31.45 102.94
N GLU A 264 37.45 -32.01 103.88
CA GLU A 264 38.63 -32.84 103.56
C GLU A 264 38.27 -34.07 102.73
N SER A 265 37.16 -34.74 103.03
CA SER A 265 36.71 -35.91 102.25
C SER A 265 36.30 -35.54 100.82
N THR A 266 35.58 -34.44 100.62
CA THR A 266 35.22 -33.96 99.26
C THR A 266 36.45 -33.49 98.49
N MET A 267 37.41 -32.89 99.19
CA MET A 267 38.64 -32.38 98.61
C MET A 267 39.58 -33.50 98.15
N ASN A 268 39.74 -34.55 98.96
CA ASN A 268 40.50 -35.73 98.57
C ASN A 268 39.92 -36.40 97.32
N ARG A 269 38.59 -36.40 97.15
CA ARG A 269 37.94 -36.93 95.94
C ARG A 269 38.21 -36.07 94.71
N LEU A 270 38.23 -34.74 94.84
CA LEU A 270 38.58 -33.83 93.75
C LEU A 270 40.07 -33.92 93.39
N GLN A 271 40.95 -34.10 94.38
CA GLN A 271 42.39 -34.26 94.20
C GLN A 271 42.73 -35.53 93.42
N LEU A 272 42.00 -36.63 93.66
CA LEU A 272 42.14 -37.89 92.93
C LEU A 272 41.79 -37.77 91.44
N ILE A 273 40.83 -36.91 91.09
CA ILE A 273 40.36 -36.72 89.71
C ILE A 273 41.28 -35.74 88.94
N THR A 274 41.85 -34.73 89.61
CA THR A 274 42.68 -33.69 88.97
C THR A 274 44.18 -33.96 89.03
N GLY A 275 44.65 -34.84 89.92
CA GLY A 275 46.07 -35.20 90.04
C GLY A 275 46.99 -34.06 90.50
N LYS A 276 46.45 -32.96 91.03
CA LYS A 276 47.18 -31.77 91.49
C LYS A 276 47.00 -31.60 93.00
N SER A 277 48.08 -31.32 93.71
CA SER A 277 48.13 -31.42 95.18
C SER A 277 47.84 -30.12 95.95
N ASP A 278 47.49 -29.02 95.25
CA ASP A 278 47.27 -27.69 95.82
C ASP A 278 45.87 -27.16 95.45
N VAL A 279 45.11 -26.75 96.46
CA VAL A 279 43.70 -26.32 96.40
C VAL A 279 43.50 -25.15 95.43
N GLU A 280 44.44 -24.21 95.46
CA GLU A 280 44.37 -23.01 94.64
C GLU A 280 44.66 -23.32 93.18
N GLN A 281 45.59 -24.26 92.92
CA GLN A 281 45.90 -24.72 91.57
C GLN A 281 44.75 -25.54 90.96
N MET A 282 44.05 -26.33 91.76
CA MET A 282 42.84 -27.03 91.33
C MET A 282 41.71 -26.05 90.97
N THR A 283 41.47 -25.05 91.82
CA THR A 283 40.43 -24.05 91.56
C THR A 283 40.72 -23.24 90.30
N ARG A 284 41.98 -22.82 90.10
CA ARG A 284 42.42 -22.14 88.87
C ARG A 284 42.28 -23.03 87.63
N TYR A 285 42.58 -24.32 87.75
CA TYR A 285 42.43 -25.28 86.66
C TYR A 285 40.95 -25.49 86.29
N TYR A 286 40.07 -25.66 87.27
CA TYR A 286 38.63 -25.80 87.02
C TYR A 286 38.02 -24.53 86.44
N LYS A 287 38.36 -23.36 86.99
CA LYS A 287 37.88 -22.08 86.45
C LYS A 287 38.35 -21.87 85.01
N ARG A 288 39.60 -22.20 84.70
CA ARG A 288 40.12 -22.16 83.33
C ARG A 288 39.40 -23.15 82.42
N ASN A 289 39.19 -24.39 82.85
CA ASN A 289 38.44 -25.37 82.07
C ASN A 289 36.96 -24.97 81.90
N GLU A 290 36.36 -24.30 82.88
CA GLU A 290 35.00 -23.75 82.80
C GLU A 290 34.93 -22.59 81.79
N ASP A 291 35.90 -21.67 81.83
CA ASP A 291 36.04 -20.59 80.85
C ASP A 291 36.29 -21.15 79.42
N ASP A 292 37.17 -22.14 79.29
CA ASP A 292 37.46 -22.83 78.03
C ASP A 292 36.20 -23.59 77.51
N ASN A 293 35.46 -24.27 78.39
CA ASN A 293 34.22 -24.93 78.02
C ASN A 293 33.12 -23.92 77.63
N PHE A 294 33.02 -22.79 78.35
CA PHE A 294 32.05 -21.75 78.05
C PHE A 294 32.34 -21.07 76.72
N THR A 295 33.61 -20.79 76.42
CA THR A 295 34.02 -20.24 75.12
C THR A 295 33.78 -21.23 73.98
N MET A 296 34.06 -22.52 74.17
CA MET A 296 33.75 -23.56 73.19
C MET A 296 32.24 -23.71 72.98
N PHE A 297 31.44 -23.70 74.04
CA PHE A 297 29.99 -23.76 73.92
C PHE A 297 29.42 -22.56 73.16
N LYS A 298 29.93 -21.36 73.46
CA LYS A 298 29.55 -20.15 72.72
C LYS A 298 29.93 -20.24 71.24
N TYR A 299 31.12 -20.76 70.94
CA TYR A 299 31.57 -20.96 69.56
C TYR A 299 30.72 -22.00 68.82
N VAL A 300 30.40 -23.13 69.45
CA VAL A 300 29.50 -24.16 68.88
C VAL A 300 28.11 -23.58 68.64
N THR A 301 27.59 -22.78 69.57
CA THR A 301 26.28 -22.12 69.41
C THR A 301 26.31 -21.14 68.24
N GLU A 302 27.37 -20.35 68.12
CA GLU A 302 27.55 -19.41 67.01
C GLU A 302 27.69 -20.13 65.66
N LEU A 303 28.46 -21.22 65.61
CA LEU A 303 28.56 -22.06 64.41
C LEU A 303 27.22 -22.69 64.03
N ASN A 304 26.44 -23.16 65.02
CA ASN A 304 25.10 -23.70 64.74
C ASN A 304 24.18 -22.62 64.19
N ASN A 305 24.20 -21.41 64.74
CA ASN A 305 23.45 -20.27 64.18
C ASN A 305 23.89 -19.96 62.74
N GLN A 306 25.20 -19.99 62.46
CA GLN A 306 25.72 -19.77 61.10
C GLN A 306 25.29 -20.88 60.14
N ILE A 307 25.26 -22.14 60.59
CA ILE A 307 24.76 -23.27 59.81
C ILE A 307 23.27 -23.10 59.50
N GLU A 308 22.46 -22.67 60.47
CA GLU A 308 21.03 -22.39 60.26
C GLU A 308 20.83 -21.26 59.24
N CYS A 309 21.54 -20.14 59.38
CA CYS A 309 21.50 -19.05 58.42
C CYS A 309 21.90 -19.50 57.00
N LEU A 310 22.97 -20.28 56.88
CA LEU A 310 23.41 -20.81 55.58
C LEU A 310 22.40 -21.79 54.98
N ASN A 311 21.74 -22.62 55.80
CA ASN A 311 20.68 -23.51 55.33
C ASN A 311 19.46 -22.74 54.85
N ASP A 312 19.05 -21.67 55.56
CA ASP A 312 17.97 -20.79 55.12
C ASP A 312 18.31 -20.10 53.79
N ASP A 313 19.55 -19.64 53.62
CA ASP A 313 20.04 -19.08 52.37
C ASP A 313 20.03 -20.11 51.23
N ILE A 314 20.45 -21.36 51.49
CA ILE A 314 20.37 -22.45 50.51
C ILE A 314 18.91 -22.69 50.10
N ILE A 315 17.98 -22.74 51.05
CA ILE A 315 16.55 -22.94 50.77
C ILE A 315 16.00 -21.77 49.94
N ASN A 316 16.38 -20.53 50.26
CA ASN A 316 15.95 -19.35 49.52
C ASN A 316 16.52 -19.34 48.09
N ILE A 317 17.79 -19.69 47.92
CA ILE A 317 18.42 -19.82 46.60
C ILE A 317 17.74 -20.93 45.79
N GLN A 318 17.43 -22.08 46.39
CA GLN A 318 16.70 -23.15 45.72
C GLN A 318 15.29 -22.71 45.29
N LYS A 319 14.56 -21.99 46.14
CA LYS A 319 13.24 -21.44 45.81
C LYS A 319 13.31 -20.45 44.64
N THR A 320 14.27 -19.53 44.67
CA THR A 320 14.47 -18.58 43.56
C THR A 320 14.89 -19.27 42.27
N MET A 321 15.77 -20.28 42.34
CA MET A 321 16.16 -21.08 41.18
C MET A 321 14.97 -21.84 40.57
N ASN A 322 14.08 -22.40 41.40
CA ASN A 322 12.86 -23.05 40.92
C ASN A 322 11.90 -22.05 40.25
N ALA A 323 11.71 -20.87 40.84
CA ALA A 323 10.88 -19.81 40.25
C ALA A 323 11.43 -19.35 38.89
N TYR A 324 12.75 -19.14 38.77
CA TYR A 324 13.38 -18.82 37.50
C TYR A 324 13.24 -19.94 36.47
N ASN A 325 13.36 -21.21 36.88
CA ASN A 325 13.18 -22.35 35.99
C ASN A 325 11.73 -22.45 35.48
N GLU A 326 10.73 -22.15 36.31
CA GLU A 326 9.32 -22.09 35.91
C GLU A 326 9.06 -20.96 34.92
N GLU A 327 9.57 -19.76 35.20
CA GLU A 327 9.48 -18.61 34.29
C GLU A 327 10.14 -18.93 32.93
N GLN A 328 11.32 -19.54 32.95
CA GLN A 328 12.05 -19.93 31.74
C GLN A 328 11.24 -20.94 30.90
N LYS A 329 10.61 -21.93 31.55
CA LYS A 329 9.74 -22.90 30.87
C LYS A 329 8.52 -22.24 30.23
N GLU A 330 7.90 -21.27 30.90
CA GLU A 330 6.76 -20.55 30.33
C GLU A 330 7.17 -19.68 29.13
N ILE A 331 8.31 -18.99 29.21
CA ILE A 331 8.87 -18.24 28.08
C ILE A 331 9.18 -19.18 26.90
N GLU A 332 9.74 -20.36 27.17
CA GLU A 332 10.05 -21.35 26.13
C GLU A 332 8.78 -21.90 25.48
N LYS A 333 7.74 -22.23 26.26
CA LYS A 333 6.43 -22.62 25.72
C LYS A 333 5.84 -21.53 24.83
N GLN A 334 5.87 -20.26 25.27
CA GLN A 334 5.39 -19.13 24.48
C GLN A 334 6.20 -18.95 23.18
N ARG A 335 7.53 -19.14 23.25
CA ARG A 335 8.41 -19.07 22.07
C ARG A 335 8.10 -20.18 21.08
N ILE A 336 7.93 -21.42 21.54
CA ILE A 336 7.55 -22.56 20.71
C ILE A 336 6.17 -22.33 20.08
N HIS A 337 5.21 -21.84 20.86
CA HIS A 337 3.88 -21.52 20.33
C HIS A 337 3.93 -20.47 19.22
N LYS A 338 4.68 -19.37 19.42
CA LYS A 338 4.90 -18.35 18.39
C LYS A 338 5.61 -18.92 17.16
N MET A 339 6.63 -19.76 17.34
CA MET A 339 7.35 -20.40 16.26
C MET A 339 6.43 -21.31 15.43
N ASN A 340 5.59 -22.11 16.09
CA ASN A 340 4.63 -22.97 15.41
C ASN A 340 3.57 -22.15 14.65
N LYS A 341 3.08 -21.05 15.22
CA LYS A 341 2.14 -20.14 14.52
C LYS A 341 2.78 -19.54 13.27
N LEU A 342 4.01 -19.03 13.38
CA LEU A 342 4.75 -18.49 12.23
C LEU A 342 5.04 -19.57 11.18
N GLN A 343 5.39 -20.78 11.60
CA GLN A 343 5.65 -21.90 10.68
C GLN A 343 4.37 -22.33 9.94
N ALA A 344 3.22 -22.33 10.62
CA ALA A 344 1.93 -22.59 9.99
C ALA A 344 1.58 -21.50 8.97
N GLN A 345 1.80 -20.23 9.30
CA GLN A 345 1.57 -19.11 8.38
C GLN A 345 2.50 -19.19 7.15
N ILE A 346 3.80 -19.43 7.35
CA ILE A 346 4.75 -19.63 6.25
C ILE A 346 4.32 -20.78 5.34
N LYS A 347 3.80 -21.88 5.92
CA LYS A 347 3.31 -23.01 5.14
C LYS A 347 2.08 -22.63 4.31
N SER A 348 1.10 -21.93 4.91
CA SER A 348 -0.09 -21.42 4.22
C SER A 348 0.29 -20.49 3.07
N ASP A 349 1.13 -19.49 3.34
CA ASP A 349 1.57 -18.50 2.34
C ASP A 349 2.36 -19.18 1.20
N LYS A 350 3.15 -20.21 1.52
CA LYS A 350 3.88 -21.00 0.52
C LYS A 350 2.93 -21.81 -0.36
N ASP A 351 1.90 -22.42 0.23
CA ASP A 351 0.90 -23.17 -0.51
C ASP A 351 0.09 -22.23 -1.44
N GLU A 352 -0.26 -21.03 -0.98
CA GLU A 352 -0.88 -19.99 -1.80
C GLU A 352 0.04 -19.50 -2.93
N ALA A 353 1.31 -19.23 -2.63
CA ALA A 353 2.29 -18.82 -3.64
C ALA A 353 2.46 -19.89 -4.74
N ASN A 354 2.54 -21.16 -4.35
CA ASN A 354 2.61 -22.28 -5.29
C ASN A 354 1.36 -22.37 -6.18
N LEU A 355 0.17 -22.10 -5.65
CA LEU A 355 -1.07 -22.05 -6.44
C LEU A 355 -1.01 -20.95 -7.51
N TYR A 356 -0.57 -19.75 -7.14
CA TYR A 356 -0.41 -18.65 -8.10
C TYR A 356 0.67 -18.93 -9.14
N GLU A 357 1.79 -19.52 -8.74
CA GLU A 357 2.86 -19.91 -9.67
C GLU A 357 2.38 -20.98 -10.66
N ASN A 358 1.68 -22.01 -10.18
CA ASN A 358 1.07 -23.03 -11.04
C ASN A 358 0.05 -22.42 -12.02
N ARG A 359 -0.78 -21.48 -11.55
CA ARG A 359 -1.73 -20.75 -12.41
C ARG A 359 -1.00 -19.92 -13.47
N ALA A 360 0.08 -19.23 -13.10
CA ALA A 360 0.89 -18.46 -14.05
C ALA A 360 1.54 -19.36 -15.11
N ILE A 361 2.11 -20.50 -14.71
CA ILE A 361 2.66 -21.51 -15.63
C ILE A 361 1.57 -22.02 -16.58
N HIS A 362 0.36 -22.29 -16.08
CA HIS A 362 -0.76 -22.72 -16.91
C HIS A 362 -1.18 -21.65 -17.93
N ILE A 363 -1.33 -20.39 -17.50
CA ILE A 363 -1.67 -19.28 -18.40
C ILE A 363 -0.59 -19.10 -19.46
N HIS A 364 0.68 -19.18 -19.08
CA HIS A 364 1.78 -19.04 -20.03
C HIS A 364 1.83 -20.20 -21.05
N LYS A 365 1.51 -21.43 -20.62
CA LYS A 365 1.33 -22.58 -21.54
C LYS A 365 0.19 -22.34 -22.53
N LEU A 366 -0.99 -21.90 -22.08
CA LEU A 366 -2.11 -21.56 -22.95
C LEU A 366 -1.73 -20.45 -23.94
N LEU A 367 -1.05 -19.42 -23.46
CA LEU A 367 -0.64 -18.29 -24.29
C LEU A 367 0.37 -18.71 -25.36
N ASN A 368 1.29 -19.62 -25.04
CA ASN A 368 2.21 -20.21 -26.01
C ASN A 368 1.48 -21.10 -27.04
N GLN A 369 0.45 -21.85 -26.64
CA GLN A 369 -0.40 -22.59 -27.58
C GLN A 369 -1.10 -21.62 -28.56
N ILE A 370 -1.72 -20.55 -28.05
CA ILE A 370 -2.37 -19.52 -28.87
C ILE A 370 -1.38 -18.88 -29.85
N LYS A 371 -0.16 -18.56 -29.42
CA LYS A 371 0.91 -18.06 -30.32
C LYS A 371 1.21 -19.06 -31.44
N THR A 372 1.31 -20.35 -31.13
CA THR A 372 1.58 -21.36 -32.16
C THR A 372 0.42 -21.54 -33.13
N GLU A 373 -0.83 -21.50 -32.67
CA GLU A 373 -2.01 -21.59 -33.52
C GLU A 373 -2.14 -20.37 -34.45
N ILE A 374 -1.90 -19.16 -33.94
CA ILE A 374 -1.90 -17.94 -34.74
C ILE A 374 -0.77 -17.96 -35.79
N LYS A 375 0.42 -18.50 -35.43
CA LYS A 375 1.51 -18.71 -36.41
C LYS A 375 1.07 -19.67 -37.52
N GLN A 376 0.40 -20.76 -37.17
CA GLN A 376 -0.10 -21.72 -38.16
C GLN A 376 -1.19 -21.11 -39.06
N LEU A 377 -2.10 -20.31 -38.50
CA LEU A 377 -3.17 -19.67 -39.27
C LEU A 377 -2.64 -18.58 -40.21
N THR A 378 -1.70 -17.75 -39.77
CA THR A 378 -1.09 -16.73 -40.64
C THR A 378 -0.33 -17.34 -41.81
N ILE A 379 0.36 -18.46 -41.59
CA ILE A 379 1.00 -19.24 -42.67
C ILE A 379 -0.05 -19.83 -43.62
N LYS A 380 -1.11 -20.47 -43.10
CA LYS A 380 -2.17 -21.09 -43.93
C LYS A 380 -2.97 -20.08 -44.76
N LEU A 381 -3.21 -18.89 -44.23
CA LEU A 381 -3.99 -17.83 -44.89
C LEU A 381 -3.14 -16.99 -45.87
N GLY A 382 -1.82 -17.20 -45.89
CA GLY A 382 -0.89 -16.46 -46.76
C GLY A 382 -0.98 -14.96 -46.50
N CYS A 383 -0.86 -14.53 -45.24
CA CYS A 383 -0.83 -13.12 -44.88
C CYS A 383 0.52 -12.51 -45.31
N ASP A 384 0.52 -11.28 -45.83
CA ASP A 384 1.75 -10.57 -46.22
C ASP A 384 2.52 -10.11 -44.97
N LEU A 385 3.35 -11.02 -44.46
CA LEU A 385 4.13 -10.84 -43.25
C LEU A 385 5.31 -9.88 -43.46
N SER A 386 5.73 -9.63 -44.71
CA SER A 386 6.89 -8.78 -45.04
C SER A 386 6.85 -7.41 -44.35
N ARG A 387 5.67 -6.80 -44.22
CA ARG A 387 5.48 -5.49 -43.56
C ARG A 387 5.62 -5.56 -42.04
N ILE A 388 5.30 -6.70 -41.44
CA ILE A 388 5.49 -6.94 -40.00
C ILE A 388 6.95 -7.31 -39.73
N THR A 389 7.56 -8.16 -40.56
CA THR A 389 8.96 -8.57 -40.44
C THR A 389 9.93 -7.40 -40.62
N GLU A 390 9.62 -6.46 -41.51
CA GLU A 390 10.44 -5.26 -41.77
C GLU A 390 10.37 -4.22 -40.63
N MET A 391 9.21 -4.09 -39.94
CA MET A 391 9.08 -3.21 -38.78
C MET A 391 9.69 -3.78 -37.49
N LEU A 392 9.82 -5.11 -37.39
CA LEU A 392 10.27 -5.79 -36.18
C LEU A 392 11.67 -6.42 -36.29
N GLY A 393 12.29 -6.38 -37.48
CA GLY A 393 13.65 -6.87 -37.71
C GLY A 393 13.78 -8.38 -37.46
N GLY A 394 14.91 -8.80 -36.87
CA GLY A 394 15.25 -10.22 -36.63
C GLY A 394 14.30 -10.99 -35.70
N ASP A 395 13.47 -10.30 -34.92
CA ASP A 395 12.41 -10.89 -34.08
C ASP A 395 11.11 -11.14 -34.85
N GLY A 396 11.09 -10.81 -36.15
CA GLY A 396 9.92 -10.96 -37.02
C GLY A 396 9.50 -12.42 -37.27
N ASP A 397 10.38 -13.42 -37.09
CA ASP A 397 10.01 -14.83 -37.29
C ASP A 397 9.35 -15.48 -36.04
N GLN A 398 9.41 -14.82 -34.87
CA GLN A 398 8.80 -15.33 -33.63
C GLN A 398 7.66 -14.44 -33.14
N ILE A 399 6.52 -15.06 -32.81
CA ILE A 399 5.36 -14.34 -32.27
C ILE A 399 5.58 -14.08 -30.77
N THR A 400 6.14 -12.92 -30.46
CA THR A 400 6.29 -12.41 -29.09
C THR A 400 4.97 -11.81 -28.59
N GLU A 401 4.74 -11.72 -27.27
CA GLU A 401 3.52 -11.11 -26.70
C GLU A 401 3.26 -9.67 -27.20
N ARG A 402 4.34 -8.90 -27.44
CA ARG A 402 4.26 -7.55 -28.01
C ARG A 402 3.80 -7.53 -29.47
N ASN A 403 4.06 -8.62 -30.19
CA ASN A 403 3.81 -8.73 -31.63
C ASN A 403 2.48 -9.44 -31.91
N LEU A 404 1.96 -10.21 -30.94
CA LEU A 404 0.73 -11.01 -31.06
C LEU A 404 -0.46 -10.19 -31.58
N MET A 405 -0.64 -8.96 -31.08
CA MET A 405 -1.71 -8.06 -31.54
C MET A 405 -1.53 -7.64 -33.01
N LEU A 406 -0.29 -7.37 -33.44
CA LEU A 406 0.00 -7.00 -34.83
C LEU A 406 -0.26 -8.17 -35.78
N TYR A 407 0.10 -9.39 -35.36
CA TYR A 407 -0.21 -10.62 -36.09
C TYR A 407 -1.72 -10.88 -36.21
N LEU A 408 -2.49 -10.63 -35.13
CA LEU A 408 -3.94 -10.74 -35.16
C LEU A 408 -4.58 -9.71 -36.09
N SER A 409 -4.16 -8.45 -36.04
CA SER A 409 -4.70 -7.41 -36.94
C SER A 409 -4.42 -7.69 -38.43
N ALA A 410 -3.26 -8.25 -38.76
CA ALA A 410 -2.98 -8.65 -40.14
C ALA A 410 -3.78 -9.87 -40.57
N LEU A 411 -4.03 -10.81 -39.65
CA LEU A 411 -4.90 -11.96 -39.90
C LEU A 411 -6.35 -11.50 -40.09
N GLU A 412 -6.85 -10.57 -39.28
CA GLU A 412 -8.17 -9.94 -39.43
C GLU A 412 -8.32 -9.28 -40.80
N GLN A 413 -7.37 -8.44 -41.20
CA GLN A 413 -7.38 -7.79 -42.51
C GLN A 413 -7.43 -8.82 -43.66
N ARG A 414 -6.64 -9.89 -43.56
CA ARG A 414 -6.63 -10.94 -44.59
C ARG A 414 -7.94 -11.72 -44.65
N VAL A 415 -8.55 -12.00 -43.50
CA VAL A 415 -9.87 -12.65 -43.43
C VAL A 415 -10.94 -11.75 -44.04
N ASP A 416 -10.91 -10.45 -43.76
CA ASP A 416 -11.85 -9.48 -44.36
C ASP A 416 -11.70 -9.38 -45.89
N GLU A 417 -10.47 -9.44 -46.40
CA GLU A 417 -10.21 -9.51 -47.84
C GLU A 417 -10.79 -10.79 -48.45
N LEU A 418 -10.56 -11.95 -47.83
CA LEU A 418 -11.08 -13.24 -48.31
C LEU A 418 -12.61 -13.28 -48.26
N LEU A 419 -13.23 -12.70 -47.23
CA LEU A 419 -14.68 -12.53 -47.13
C LEU A 419 -15.21 -11.59 -48.22
N SER A 420 -14.51 -10.50 -48.50
CA SER A 420 -14.85 -9.56 -49.59
C SER A 420 -14.80 -10.25 -50.96
N VAL A 421 -13.77 -11.06 -51.21
CA VAL A 421 -13.66 -11.87 -52.44
C VAL A 421 -14.79 -12.89 -52.52
N LYS A 422 -15.14 -13.57 -51.43
CA LYS A 422 -16.27 -14.51 -51.39
C LYS A 422 -17.61 -13.83 -51.67
N CYS A 423 -17.88 -12.68 -51.06
CA CYS A 423 -19.07 -11.86 -51.34
C CYS A 423 -19.12 -11.40 -52.81
N TYR A 424 -17.98 -11.05 -53.39
CA TYR A 424 -17.87 -10.72 -54.81
C TYR A 424 -18.11 -11.95 -55.72
N SER A 425 -17.62 -13.13 -55.34
CA SER A 425 -17.88 -14.38 -56.08
C SER A 425 -19.34 -14.84 -55.97
N GLN A 426 -20.01 -14.61 -54.84
CA GLN A 426 -21.45 -14.89 -54.68
C GLN A 426 -22.33 -13.95 -55.51
N THR A 427 -21.95 -12.67 -55.61
CA THR A 427 -22.65 -11.72 -56.50
C THR A 427 -22.40 -12.01 -57.98
N LYS A 428 -21.21 -12.52 -58.34
CA LYS A 428 -20.87 -12.94 -59.71
C LYS A 428 -21.46 -14.29 -60.12
N SER A 429 -21.76 -15.17 -59.17
CA SER A 429 -22.51 -16.40 -59.45
C SER A 429 -24.01 -16.13 -59.65
N HIS A 430 -24.51 -14.97 -59.19
CA HIS A 430 -25.87 -14.49 -59.42
C HIS A 430 -26.03 -13.60 -60.66
N SER A 431 -24.97 -13.37 -61.44
CA SER A 431 -25.05 -12.57 -62.68
C SER A 431 -25.39 -13.38 -63.94
N ASP A 432 -25.62 -14.69 -63.83
CA ASP A 432 -26.06 -15.54 -64.96
C ASP A 432 -27.58 -15.74 -65.04
N GLU A 433 -28.37 -15.09 -64.18
CA GLU A 433 -29.83 -14.99 -64.36
C GLU A 433 -30.29 -13.52 -64.35
N MET A 434 -30.96 -13.15 -65.43
CA MET A 434 -31.57 -11.85 -65.68
C MET A 434 -32.41 -11.36 -64.48
N ASN A 435 -32.18 -10.13 -64.04
CA ASN A 435 -33.21 -9.08 -64.04
C ASN A 435 -32.66 -7.72 -63.59
N GLN A 436 -32.88 -6.72 -64.45
CA GLN A 436 -32.91 -5.32 -64.07
C GLN A 436 -34.17 -5.08 -63.24
N GLU A 437 -34.03 -4.89 -61.94
CA GLU A 437 -34.77 -3.92 -61.11
C GLU A 437 -34.26 -4.04 -59.66
N ASN A 438 -34.06 -2.90 -58.99
CA ASN A 438 -33.50 -2.72 -57.63
C ASN A 438 -31.96 -2.62 -57.50
N LEU A 439 -31.39 -1.68 -58.26
CA LEU A 439 -29.97 -1.28 -58.18
C LEU A 439 -29.61 -0.33 -57.00
N LYS A 440 -30.29 -0.36 -55.84
CA LYS A 440 -29.99 0.60 -54.75
C LYS A 440 -29.96 0.13 -53.30
N ILE A 441 -30.04 -1.17 -52.99
CA ILE A 441 -30.03 -1.62 -51.59
C ILE A 441 -29.16 -2.87 -51.39
N VAL A 442 -27.85 -2.81 -51.65
CA VAL A 442 -26.85 -3.68 -50.97
C VAL A 442 -25.46 -3.02 -51.05
N MET A 443 -25.29 -1.85 -50.43
CA MET A 443 -23.97 -1.34 -50.03
C MET A 443 -23.98 -1.10 -48.52
N ALA A 444 -24.32 -2.15 -47.79
CA ALA A 444 -24.07 -2.23 -46.36
C ALA A 444 -23.38 -3.57 -46.11
N PRO A 445 -22.19 -3.61 -45.48
CA PRO A 445 -21.70 -4.83 -44.89
C PRO A 445 -22.56 -5.13 -43.67
N SER A 446 -23.75 -5.70 -43.88
CA SER A 446 -24.62 -6.21 -42.82
C SER A 446 -24.36 -7.70 -42.58
N PHE A 447 -23.10 -8.11 -42.63
CA PHE A 447 -22.67 -9.45 -42.21
C PHE A 447 -21.73 -9.37 -41.02
N ILE A 448 -22.10 -8.55 -40.04
CA ILE A 448 -21.97 -8.94 -38.64
C ILE A 448 -23.40 -9.03 -38.14
N GLU A 449 -24.06 -10.14 -38.51
CA GLU A 449 -25.06 -10.68 -37.63
C GLU A 449 -24.29 -10.99 -36.35
N THR A 450 -24.44 -10.06 -35.42
CA THR A 450 -23.98 -10.18 -34.07
C THR A 450 -24.39 -11.58 -33.63
N LEU A 451 -23.41 -12.45 -33.44
CA LEU A 451 -23.46 -13.38 -32.32
C LEU A 451 -23.68 -12.47 -31.11
N ARG A 452 -24.97 -12.19 -30.85
CA ARG A 452 -25.52 -12.04 -29.53
C ARG A 452 -25.19 -13.36 -28.86
N THR A 453 -23.92 -13.50 -28.45
CA THR A 453 -23.63 -14.20 -27.23
C THR A 453 -24.59 -13.55 -26.24
N ASN A 454 -25.50 -14.36 -25.70
CA ASN A 454 -26.28 -13.99 -24.55
C ASN A 454 -25.29 -13.43 -23.53
N ARG A 455 -25.18 -12.10 -23.47
CA ARG A 455 -24.60 -11.39 -22.34
C ARG A 455 -25.63 -11.42 -21.22
N ASP A 456 -25.95 -12.63 -20.80
CA ASP A 456 -26.28 -12.95 -19.42
C ASP A 456 -25.01 -13.48 -18.75
N THR A 457 -23.90 -12.78 -18.97
CA THR A 457 -22.83 -12.71 -17.97
C THR A 457 -22.54 -11.23 -17.82
N SER A 458 -23.33 -10.60 -16.95
CA SER A 458 -22.95 -9.39 -16.25
C SER A 458 -21.60 -9.67 -15.59
N LEU A 459 -20.49 -9.40 -16.29
CA LEU A 459 -19.19 -9.17 -15.66
C LEU A 459 -19.30 -7.81 -14.97
N THR A 460 -19.95 -7.82 -13.81
CA THR A 460 -19.62 -6.90 -12.74
C THR A 460 -18.14 -7.09 -12.47
N LEU A 461 -17.35 -6.03 -12.72
CA LEU A 461 -16.06 -5.84 -12.06
C LEU A 461 -16.25 -6.25 -10.58
N PRO A 462 -15.37 -7.08 -10.00
CA PRO A 462 -15.43 -7.37 -8.56
C PRO A 462 -15.51 -6.05 -7.81
N SER A 463 -16.71 -5.75 -7.34
CA SER A 463 -16.99 -4.65 -6.43
C SER A 463 -16.23 -5.01 -5.17
N LEU A 464 -15.15 -4.28 -4.92
CA LEU A 464 -14.45 -4.32 -3.66
C LEU A 464 -15.31 -3.58 -2.63
N LEU A 465 -16.44 -4.18 -2.23
CA LEU A 465 -17.19 -3.83 -1.04
C LEU A 465 -18.11 -5.00 -0.66
N ASP A 466 -17.95 -5.41 0.60
CA ASP A 466 -18.85 -6.20 1.46
C ASP A 466 -18.86 -7.73 1.29
N GLU A 467 -17.81 -8.38 1.83
CA GLU A 467 -18.00 -9.51 2.77
C GLU A 467 -17.28 -9.19 4.09
N ASP A 468 -17.97 -8.46 4.95
CA ASP A 468 -17.73 -8.48 6.40
C ASP A 468 -18.52 -9.67 6.96
N ASP A 469 -17.85 -10.79 7.26
CA ASP A 469 -18.19 -11.63 8.42
C ASP A 469 -17.07 -12.64 8.73
N THR A 470 -15.92 -12.12 9.15
CA THR A 470 -15.02 -12.87 10.05
C THR A 470 -14.59 -11.96 11.19
N ASN A 471 -15.16 -12.25 12.36
CA ASN A 471 -14.71 -11.68 13.63
C ASN A 471 -13.27 -12.13 13.90
N ASP A 472 -12.30 -11.30 13.57
CA ASP A 472 -10.96 -11.37 14.16
C ASP A 472 -10.54 -9.95 14.58
N GLU A 473 -10.48 -9.72 15.89
CA GLU A 473 -9.79 -8.57 16.46
C GLU A 473 -8.28 -8.76 16.25
N ASP A 474 -7.58 -7.66 15.92
CA ASP A 474 -6.13 -7.51 15.81
C ASP A 474 -5.47 -7.64 14.42
N ALA A 475 -5.96 -6.88 13.43
CA ALA A 475 -5.17 -6.50 12.24
C ALA A 475 -4.91 -4.98 12.17
N PRO A 476 -3.70 -4.53 11.79
CA PRO A 476 -3.31 -3.11 11.83
C PRO A 476 -3.95 -2.30 10.69
N VAL A 477 -4.58 -1.19 11.09
CA VAL A 477 -5.40 -0.29 10.25
C VAL A 477 -4.58 0.39 9.15
N SER A 478 -4.97 0.16 7.89
CA SER A 478 -4.56 0.98 6.74
C SER A 478 -5.18 2.37 6.87
N ILE A 479 -4.32 3.41 6.86
CA ILE A 479 -4.69 4.80 7.10
C ILE A 479 -5.34 5.38 5.81
N ARG A 480 -6.65 5.17 5.65
CA ARG A 480 -7.49 5.96 4.73
C ARG A 480 -8.52 6.75 5.54
N PRO A 481 -8.72 8.06 5.27
CA PRO A 481 -9.74 8.83 5.96
C PRO A 481 -11.14 8.27 5.62
N LEU A 482 -11.92 7.95 6.65
CA LEU A 482 -13.25 7.36 6.54
C LEU A 482 -14.29 8.38 6.04
N SER A 483 -15.28 7.89 5.30
CA SER A 483 -16.41 8.70 4.80
C SER A 483 -17.37 9.08 5.93
N GLN A 484 -18.06 10.22 5.82
CA GLN A 484 -19.03 10.70 6.80
C GLN A 484 -20.14 9.68 7.09
N ALA A 485 -20.56 8.90 6.09
CA ALA A 485 -21.55 7.83 6.25
C ALA A 485 -21.02 6.61 7.04
N GLU A 486 -19.72 6.30 6.90
CA GLU A 486 -19.05 5.22 7.65
C GLU A 486 -18.85 5.61 9.12
N ILE A 487 -18.62 6.90 9.39
CA ILE A 487 -18.52 7.42 10.76
C ILE A 487 -19.88 7.31 11.46
N ILE A 488 -20.96 7.73 10.78
CA ILE A 488 -22.31 7.67 11.35
C ILE A 488 -22.72 6.22 11.65
N SER A 489 -22.45 5.29 10.73
CA SER A 489 -22.77 3.86 10.92
C SER A 489 -21.93 3.19 12.01
N ARG A 490 -20.65 3.56 12.17
CA ARG A 490 -19.83 3.07 13.31
C ARG A 490 -20.34 3.60 14.65
N VAL A 491 -20.70 4.88 14.71
CA VAL A 491 -21.20 5.50 15.94
C VAL A 491 -22.56 4.90 16.33
N THR A 492 -23.48 4.69 15.39
CA THR A 492 -24.77 4.05 15.68
C THR A 492 -24.61 2.60 16.12
N ARG A 493 -23.68 1.84 15.52
CA ARG A 493 -23.38 0.46 15.92
C ARG A 493 -22.72 0.38 17.30
N GLN A 494 -21.88 1.35 17.67
CA GLN A 494 -21.31 1.45 19.01
C GLN A 494 -22.37 1.81 20.06
N LEU A 495 -23.29 2.73 19.74
CA LEU A 495 -24.39 3.08 20.63
C LEU A 495 -25.33 1.88 20.86
N GLN A 496 -25.67 1.11 19.83
CA GLN A 496 -26.46 -0.12 19.97
C GLN A 496 -25.73 -1.21 20.79
N LYS A 497 -24.40 -1.34 20.66
CA LYS A 497 -23.60 -2.25 21.50
C LYS A 497 -23.55 -1.82 22.97
N LEU A 498 -23.59 -0.51 23.24
CA LEU A 498 -23.65 0.01 24.62
C LEU A 498 -25.05 -0.16 25.23
N GLU A 499 -26.11 0.03 24.44
CA GLU A 499 -27.49 -0.23 24.88
C GLU A 499 -27.72 -1.71 25.21
N THR A 500 -27.23 -2.62 24.38
CA THR A 500 -27.32 -4.07 24.63
C THR A 500 -26.50 -4.53 25.84
N LYS A 501 -25.31 -3.96 26.08
CA LYS A 501 -24.53 -4.19 27.31
C LYS A 501 -25.24 -3.65 28.57
N ASN A 502 -25.93 -2.52 28.47
CA ASN A 502 -26.71 -1.96 29.58
C ASN A 502 -27.98 -2.77 29.88
N HIS A 503 -28.59 -3.45 28.91
CA HIS A 503 -29.72 -4.35 29.16
C HIS A 503 -29.32 -5.68 29.80
N LEU A 504 -28.09 -6.17 29.57
CA LEU A 504 -27.57 -7.40 30.20
C LEU A 504 -27.12 -7.19 31.65
N SER A 505 -26.69 -5.99 32.04
CA SER A 505 -26.25 -5.69 33.42
C SER A 505 -27.40 -5.52 34.43
N VAL A 506 -28.63 -5.27 33.96
CA VAL A 506 -29.81 -5.11 34.83
C VAL A 506 -30.43 -6.47 35.23
N ASN A 507 -30.19 -7.55 34.47
CA ASN A 507 -30.84 -8.84 34.68
C ASN A 507 -30.06 -9.86 35.54
N THR A 508 -28.84 -9.55 36.01
CA THR A 508 -28.03 -10.47 36.82
C THR A 508 -28.11 -10.23 38.33
N ASN A 509 -28.85 -9.22 38.82
CA ASN A 509 -28.95 -8.88 40.25
C ASN A 509 -30.21 -9.45 40.94
N LYS A 510 -30.66 -10.66 40.56
CA LYS A 510 -31.83 -11.29 41.18
C LYS A 510 -31.68 -12.80 41.39
N ALA A 511 -30.61 -13.24 42.05
CA ALA A 511 -30.59 -14.53 42.74
C ALA A 511 -29.51 -14.54 43.83
N TYR A 512 -29.86 -15.14 44.97
CA TYR A 512 -29.02 -15.46 46.14
C TYR A 512 -28.87 -14.40 47.24
N SER A 513 -29.88 -14.34 48.12
CA SER A 513 -29.67 -14.14 49.56
C SER A 513 -30.69 -14.98 50.34
N ARG A 514 -30.24 -16.12 50.88
CA ARG A 514 -30.86 -16.84 52.02
C ARG A 514 -29.74 -17.40 52.92
N VAL A 515 -29.43 -16.64 53.98
CA VAL A 515 -29.21 -16.97 55.44
C VAL A 515 -28.66 -18.38 55.80
N PRO A 516 -27.87 -18.61 56.89
CA PRO A 516 -27.93 -17.85 58.14
C PRO A 516 -26.68 -17.61 59.02
N SER A 517 -26.83 -16.60 59.87
CA SER A 517 -25.96 -16.09 60.94
C SER A 517 -25.65 -17.09 62.07
N PRO A 518 -24.47 -17.02 62.72
CA PRO A 518 -24.20 -17.77 63.95
C PRO A 518 -24.48 -16.95 65.21
N ASN A 519 -25.44 -17.43 66.01
CA ASN A 519 -25.71 -17.03 67.39
C ASN A 519 -24.57 -17.50 68.32
N ARG A 520 -23.88 -16.58 69.00
CA ARG A 520 -23.08 -16.88 70.21
C ARG A 520 -23.84 -16.41 71.44
N ARG A 521 -24.48 -17.34 72.15
CA ARG A 521 -24.97 -17.14 73.52
C ARG A 521 -23.84 -17.48 74.49
N LEU A 522 -23.46 -16.50 75.28
CA LEU A 522 -22.77 -16.64 76.56
C LEU A 522 -23.56 -17.57 77.48
N LYS A 523 -22.88 -18.55 78.08
CA LYS A 523 -23.39 -19.36 79.19
C LYS A 523 -22.50 -19.09 80.41
N VAL A 524 -23.09 -18.43 81.38
CA VAL A 524 -22.59 -18.29 82.76
C VAL A 524 -23.24 -19.40 83.58
N ARG A 525 -22.45 -20.25 84.25
CA ARG A 525 -22.59 -20.60 85.68
C ARG A 525 -21.75 -21.84 86.08
N ALA A 526 -21.26 -21.73 87.31
CA ALA A 526 -20.64 -22.71 88.22
C ALA A 526 -19.17 -23.04 87.95
#